data_AF-A0A4R5VUU9-F1
#
_entry.id   AF-A0A4R5VUU9-F1
#
_cell.length_a   1.000
_cell.length_b   1.000
_cell.length_c   1.000
_cell.angle_alpha   90.00
_cell.angle_beta   90.00
_cell.angle_gamma   90.00
#
_symmetry.space_group_name_H-M   'P 1'
#
loop_
_entity.id
_entity.type
_entity.pdbx_description
1 polymer ?
#
loop_
_entity_poly.entity_id
_entity_poly.type
_entity_poly.pdbx_seq_one_letter_code
_entity_poly.pdbx_strand_id
1 'polypeptide(L)'
;MQAPRPKQSSTGIGAILQSAGAGHGQEDSNDVESFILSRDALQQLSKQMPVQHAYADHHIDLFSRFAALDGDTSFEALYRYYLKRIEIDLDPVSGIPSLKVSAYSAEDAYQINEKLLRLAEEMVNKMSARARTETIGFAQAAVDEAQDKVKKTGAALSAFRQKKSLFDPEHQSTAQLAIITKIEESIITTKSQLEQFTTFAPSNPQVPSLKKQLASLQAEMKLQMDKVAGLSASLTTESPEYERLTLEKEFAAKQLQGAVASLEEARIEAARKQLYLERIVEPITPDMAMEPRRSRNIIATLLLGLVAWGVLSMLLASVREHQD
;
A
#
# COMPACT_ATOMS: atom_id res chain seq x y z
N MET A 1 -31.84 -9.81 44.49
CA MET A 1 -32.34 -10.34 43.20
C MET A 1 -32.72 -9.16 42.32
N GLN A 2 -31.92 -8.85 41.30
CA GLN A 2 -32.29 -7.93 40.22
C GLN A 2 -31.67 -8.50 38.93
N ALA A 3 -32.54 -8.79 37.96
CA ALA A 3 -32.20 -9.52 36.75
C ALA A 3 -31.35 -8.67 35.78
N PRO A 4 -30.40 -9.25 35.02
CA PRO A 4 -29.73 -8.54 33.94
C PRO A 4 -30.65 -8.42 32.72
N ARG A 5 -30.75 -7.20 32.18
CA ARG A 5 -31.43 -6.92 30.89
C ARG A 5 -30.66 -7.58 29.73
N PRO A 6 -31.33 -8.10 28.70
CA PRO A 6 -30.65 -8.65 27.53
C PRO A 6 -30.05 -7.50 26.71
N LYS A 7 -28.73 -7.57 26.43
CA LYS A 7 -28.11 -6.76 25.38
C LYS A 7 -28.59 -7.34 24.05
N GLN A 8 -29.40 -6.59 23.31
CA GLN A 8 -29.68 -6.88 21.91
C GLN A 8 -28.36 -6.90 21.14
N SER A 9 -27.93 -8.09 20.75
CA SER A 9 -26.90 -8.32 19.76
C SER A 9 -27.44 -7.87 18.40
N SER A 10 -27.06 -6.67 17.95
CA SER A 10 -27.32 -6.22 16.58
C SER A 10 -26.50 -7.07 15.61
N THR A 11 -27.21 -7.96 14.92
CA THR A 11 -26.74 -8.94 13.93
C THR A 11 -25.86 -8.28 12.86
N GLY A 12 -24.75 -8.96 12.51
CA GLY A 12 -23.58 -8.48 11.75
C GLY A 12 -23.77 -7.94 10.32
N ILE A 13 -24.99 -7.67 9.87
CA ILE A 13 -25.25 -6.96 8.60
C ILE A 13 -25.39 -5.44 8.86
N GLY A 14 -25.91 -5.04 10.03
CA GLY A 14 -25.97 -3.63 10.43
C GLY A 14 -24.60 -3.01 10.69
N ALA A 15 -23.65 -3.79 11.20
CA ALA A 15 -22.28 -3.36 11.46
C ALA A 15 -21.47 -3.15 10.16
N ILE A 16 -21.74 -3.93 9.11
CA ILE A 16 -21.07 -3.81 7.80
C ILE A 16 -21.61 -2.61 7.01
N LEU A 17 -22.91 -2.31 7.15
CA LEU A 17 -23.49 -1.10 6.56
C LEU A 17 -23.07 0.19 7.30
N GLN A 18 -22.76 0.12 8.59
CA GLN A 18 -22.16 1.24 9.32
C GLN A 18 -20.68 1.44 9.00
N SER A 19 -19.91 0.37 8.77
CA SER A 19 -18.49 0.48 8.40
C SER A 19 -18.27 0.87 6.93
N ALA A 20 -19.18 0.52 6.02
CA ALA A 20 -19.07 0.88 4.60
C ALA A 20 -19.41 2.36 4.30
N GLY A 21 -20.08 3.07 5.22
CA GLY A 21 -20.55 4.45 5.00
C GLY A 21 -20.02 5.53 5.95
N ALA A 22 -19.48 5.17 7.12
CA ALA A 22 -19.19 6.15 8.19
C ALA A 22 -17.75 6.12 8.75
N GLY A 23 -16.82 5.36 8.15
CA GLY A 23 -15.49 5.14 8.74
C GLY A 23 -14.44 6.22 8.45
N HIS A 24 -14.37 6.74 7.22
CA HIS A 24 -13.14 7.38 6.75
C HIS A 24 -13.07 8.90 7.04
N GLY A 25 -14.17 9.64 6.88
CA GLY A 25 -14.17 11.10 7.17
C GLY A 25 -13.99 11.45 8.64
N GLN A 26 -14.35 10.52 9.54
CA GLN A 26 -14.19 10.70 10.99
C GLN A 26 -12.74 10.47 11.43
N GLU A 27 -12.03 9.51 10.82
CA GLU A 27 -10.62 9.23 11.08
C GLU A 27 -9.73 10.40 10.62
N ASP A 28 -9.97 10.93 9.42
CA ASP A 28 -9.22 12.08 8.88
C ASP A 28 -9.40 13.35 9.75
N SER A 29 -10.60 13.59 10.26
CA SER A 29 -10.89 14.73 11.15
C SER A 29 -10.13 14.62 12.48
N ASN A 30 -10.02 13.41 13.04
CA ASN A 30 -9.27 13.16 14.27
C ASN A 30 -7.75 13.34 14.07
N ASP A 31 -7.22 12.99 12.90
CA ASP A 31 -5.80 13.17 12.57
C ASP A 31 -5.43 14.65 12.46
N VAL A 32 -6.29 15.46 11.83
CA VAL A 32 -6.14 16.92 11.76
C VAL A 32 -6.22 17.55 13.15
N GLU A 33 -7.20 17.16 13.97
CA GLU A 33 -7.34 17.63 15.35
C GLU A 33 -6.07 17.32 16.17
N SER A 34 -5.62 16.07 16.12
CA SER A 34 -4.43 15.62 16.84
C SER A 34 -3.18 16.38 16.41
N PHE A 35 -3.04 16.69 15.12
CA PHE A 35 -1.94 17.48 14.61
C PHE A 35 -2.01 18.93 15.07
N ILE A 36 -3.15 19.61 14.91
CA ILE A 36 -3.29 21.02 15.33
C ILE A 36 -3.03 21.15 16.83
N LEU A 37 -3.49 20.22 17.66
CA LEU A 37 -3.24 20.23 19.09
C LEU A 37 -1.84 19.72 19.48
N SER A 38 -1.00 19.31 18.53
CA SER A 38 0.32 18.78 18.80
C SER A 38 1.38 19.87 19.07
N ARG A 39 2.47 19.45 19.70
CA ARG A 39 3.68 20.28 19.85
C ARG A 39 4.32 20.60 18.50
N ASP A 40 4.19 19.72 17.52
CA ASP A 40 4.77 19.92 16.19
C ASP A 40 4.07 21.06 15.45
N ALA A 41 2.72 21.14 15.52
CA ALA A 41 1.98 22.26 14.95
C ALA A 41 2.40 23.60 15.58
N LEU A 42 2.52 23.68 16.92
CA LEU A 42 3.02 24.89 17.57
C LEU A 42 4.46 25.23 17.16
N GLN A 43 5.33 24.23 17.03
CA GLN A 43 6.71 24.44 16.61
C GLN A 43 6.79 24.95 15.16
N GLN A 44 5.98 24.40 14.25
CA GLN A 44 5.90 24.84 12.86
C GLN A 44 5.28 26.22 12.75
N LEU A 45 4.21 26.50 13.49
CA LEU A 45 3.60 27.83 13.58
C LEU A 45 4.60 28.87 14.09
N SER A 46 5.38 28.54 15.11
CA SER A 46 6.41 29.43 15.70
C SER A 46 7.56 29.73 14.73
N LYS A 47 7.79 28.90 13.71
CA LYS A 47 8.73 29.19 12.62
C LYS A 47 8.15 30.19 11.61
N GLN A 48 6.82 30.24 11.45
CA GLN A 48 6.13 31.09 10.49
C GLN A 48 5.68 32.44 11.07
N MET A 49 5.56 32.55 12.39
CA MET A 49 5.23 33.80 13.09
C MET A 49 5.72 33.78 14.55
N PRO A 50 5.97 34.94 15.18
CA PRO A 50 6.41 35.00 16.57
C PRO A 50 5.25 34.80 17.55
N VAL A 51 4.72 33.58 17.65
CA VAL A 51 3.55 33.21 18.49
C VAL A 51 3.72 33.64 19.95
N GLN A 52 4.92 33.48 20.50
CA GLN A 52 5.21 33.89 21.87
C GLN A 52 5.00 35.40 22.09
N HIS A 53 5.39 36.23 21.12
CA HIS A 53 5.24 37.69 21.23
C HIS A 53 3.76 38.09 21.14
N ALA A 54 2.98 37.45 20.27
CA ALA A 54 1.54 37.68 20.15
C ALA A 54 0.76 37.46 21.46
N TYR A 55 1.25 36.56 22.33
CA TYR A 55 0.62 36.26 23.62
C TYR A 55 1.31 36.89 24.85
N ALA A 56 2.50 37.48 24.66
CA ALA A 56 3.31 38.07 25.74
C ALA A 56 3.36 39.60 25.72
N ASP A 57 2.62 40.26 24.82
CA ASP A 57 2.65 41.70 24.68
C ASP A 57 2.16 42.45 25.94
N HIS A 58 2.71 43.64 26.17
CA HIS A 58 2.51 44.45 27.37
C HIS A 58 1.11 45.05 27.49
N HIS A 59 0.39 45.16 26.38
CA HIS A 59 -1.00 45.64 26.37
C HIS A 59 -2.00 44.60 26.93
N ILE A 60 -1.57 43.35 27.13
CA ILE A 60 -2.39 42.26 27.65
C ILE A 60 -2.39 42.31 29.19
N ASP A 61 -3.57 42.11 29.79
CA ASP A 61 -3.74 42.07 31.24
C ASP A 61 -2.83 41.01 31.91
N LEU A 62 -2.30 41.36 33.08
CA LEU A 62 -1.26 40.60 33.78
C LEU A 62 -1.69 39.17 34.14
N PHE A 63 -2.99 38.94 34.37
CA PHE A 63 -3.52 37.61 34.68
C PHE A 63 -3.73 36.73 33.45
N SER A 64 -3.86 37.34 32.28
CA SER A 64 -4.20 36.64 31.04
C SER A 64 -2.96 36.41 30.17
N ARG A 65 -1.98 37.30 30.25
CA ARG A 65 -0.74 37.29 29.46
C ARG A 65 0.11 36.05 29.70
N PHE A 66 0.75 35.57 28.64
CA PHE A 66 1.71 34.47 28.71
C PHE A 66 2.91 34.84 29.61
N ALA A 67 3.38 33.88 30.42
CA ALA A 67 4.52 34.00 31.34
C ALA A 67 4.44 35.14 32.38
N ALA A 68 3.26 35.68 32.66
CA ALA A 68 3.14 36.85 33.54
C ALA A 68 3.13 36.53 35.05
N LEU A 69 2.71 35.33 35.46
CA LEU A 69 2.59 34.93 36.87
C LEU A 69 3.79 34.10 37.36
N ASP A 70 4.26 33.17 36.53
CA ASP A 70 5.32 32.21 36.82
C ASP A 70 6.66 32.55 36.16
N GLY A 71 6.66 33.46 35.17
CA GLY A 71 7.87 33.86 34.44
C GLY A 71 8.45 32.77 33.54
N ASP A 72 7.76 31.64 33.39
CA ASP A 72 8.23 30.50 32.61
C ASP A 72 8.00 30.77 31.12
N THR A 73 9.08 31.13 30.41
CA THR A 73 9.07 31.34 28.96
C THR A 73 9.46 30.08 28.18
N SER A 74 9.43 28.90 28.81
CA SER A 74 9.75 27.64 28.13
C SER A 74 8.73 27.31 27.04
N PHE A 75 9.17 26.47 26.09
CA PHE A 75 8.29 25.97 25.03
C PHE A 75 7.09 25.18 25.59
N GLU A 76 7.28 24.44 26.68
CA GLU A 76 6.19 23.67 27.30
C GLU A 76 5.15 24.57 27.99
N ALA A 77 5.59 25.69 28.59
CA ALA A 77 4.65 26.71 29.07
C ALA A 77 3.84 27.31 27.92
N LEU A 78 4.51 27.64 26.80
CA LEU A 78 3.83 28.16 25.60
C LEU A 78 2.83 27.14 25.03
N TYR A 79 3.19 25.86 25.01
CA TYR A 79 2.31 24.78 24.56
C TYR A 79 1.06 24.63 25.43
N ARG A 80 1.22 24.63 26.77
CA ARG A 80 0.07 24.60 27.69
C ARG A 80 -0.82 25.83 27.53
N TYR A 81 -0.24 26.97 27.19
CA TYR A 81 -0.98 28.20 26.89
C TYR A 81 -1.74 28.10 25.56
N TYR A 82 -1.06 27.64 24.51
CA TYR A 82 -1.59 27.39 23.18
C TYR A 82 -2.82 26.47 23.19
N LEU A 83 -2.77 25.37 23.94
CA LEU A 83 -3.91 24.44 24.08
C LEU A 83 -5.16 25.08 24.70
N LYS A 84 -5.03 26.17 25.47
CA LYS A 84 -6.18 26.91 26.02
C LYS A 84 -6.76 27.92 25.04
N ARG A 85 -6.03 28.23 23.96
CA ARG A 85 -6.40 29.25 22.97
C ARG A 85 -6.96 28.66 21.69
N ILE A 86 -6.85 27.34 21.52
CA ILE A 86 -7.29 26.64 20.32
C ILE A 86 -8.32 25.61 20.72
N GLU A 87 -9.44 25.65 20.03
CA GLU A 87 -10.58 24.77 20.21
C GLU A 87 -10.97 24.25 18.83
N ILE A 88 -11.18 22.94 18.74
CA ILE A 88 -11.66 22.29 17.52
C ILE A 88 -12.99 21.65 17.89
N ASP A 89 -14.06 22.15 17.28
CA ASP A 89 -15.40 21.64 17.47
C ASP A 89 -15.79 20.79 16.27
N LEU A 90 -16.14 19.53 16.50
CA LEU A 90 -16.75 18.69 15.48
C LEU A 90 -18.28 18.80 15.57
N ASP A 91 -18.92 19.36 14.54
CA ASP A 91 -20.37 19.35 14.45
C ASP A 91 -20.86 17.93 14.09
N PRO A 92 -21.59 17.23 14.99
CA PRO A 92 -22.03 15.86 14.74
C PRO A 92 -23.09 15.76 13.64
N VAL A 93 -23.71 16.88 13.23
CA VAL A 93 -24.72 16.91 12.17
C VAL A 93 -24.08 17.05 10.80
N SER A 94 -23.16 18.01 10.64
CA SER A 94 -22.47 18.25 9.36
C SER A 94 -21.20 17.42 9.17
N GLY A 95 -20.59 16.92 10.25
CA GLY A 95 -19.31 16.22 10.23
C GLY A 95 -18.11 17.12 9.93
N ILE A 96 -18.30 18.45 9.92
CA ILE A 96 -17.26 19.41 9.56
C ILE A 96 -16.55 19.90 10.85
N PRO A 97 -15.23 19.72 10.99
CA PRO A 97 -14.48 20.29 12.10
C PRO A 97 -14.33 21.80 11.93
N SER A 98 -14.57 22.54 13.00
CA SER A 98 -14.43 24.00 13.05
C SER A 98 -13.26 24.38 13.96
N LEU A 99 -12.25 25.04 13.39
CA LEU A 99 -11.10 25.56 14.13
C LEU A 99 -11.40 26.97 14.67
N LYS A 100 -11.39 27.10 15.99
CA LYS A 100 -11.46 28.37 16.70
C LYS A 100 -10.12 28.70 17.32
N VAL A 101 -9.67 29.93 17.07
CA VAL A 101 -8.43 30.46 17.64
C VAL A 101 -8.74 31.74 18.38
N SER A 102 -8.35 31.78 19.65
CA SER A 102 -8.46 32.94 20.50
C SER A 102 -7.11 33.65 20.62
N ALA A 103 -7.09 34.95 20.36
CA ALA A 103 -5.95 35.82 20.60
C ALA A 103 -6.38 37.20 21.11
N TYR A 104 -5.42 38.03 21.51
CA TYR A 104 -5.68 39.35 22.08
C TYR A 104 -5.88 40.45 21.05
N SER A 105 -5.40 40.24 19.82
CA SER A 105 -5.67 41.08 18.68
C SER A 105 -6.41 40.28 17.60
N ALA A 106 -7.25 40.98 16.82
CA ALA A 106 -7.97 40.37 15.70
C ALA A 106 -7.01 39.85 14.63
N GLU A 107 -5.90 40.58 14.40
CA GLU A 107 -4.87 40.20 13.43
C GLU A 107 -4.13 38.93 13.88
N ASP A 108 -3.71 38.84 15.14
CA ASP A 108 -3.03 37.64 15.64
C ASP A 108 -3.94 36.41 15.60
N ALA A 109 -5.22 36.58 15.96
CA ALA A 109 -6.20 35.48 15.87
C ALA A 109 -6.35 34.98 14.44
N TYR A 110 -6.44 35.90 13.47
CA TYR A 110 -6.53 35.59 12.06
C TYR A 110 -5.26 34.90 11.53
N GLN A 111 -4.08 35.48 11.79
CA GLN A 111 -2.80 34.94 11.34
C GLN A 111 -2.52 33.54 11.90
N ILE A 112 -2.81 33.33 13.19
CA ILE A 112 -2.65 32.00 13.81
C ILE A 112 -3.61 31.00 13.18
N ASN A 113 -4.88 31.36 13.00
CA ASN A 113 -5.89 30.48 12.40
C ASN A 113 -5.51 30.11 10.94
N GLU A 114 -5.20 31.10 10.11
CA GLU A 114 -4.83 30.90 8.72
C GLU A 114 -3.59 30.00 8.58
N LYS A 115 -2.55 30.23 9.38
CA LYS A 115 -1.33 29.42 9.35
C LYS A 115 -1.55 28.01 9.85
N LEU A 116 -2.32 27.82 10.93
CA LEU A 116 -2.66 26.49 11.41
C LEU A 116 -3.46 25.69 10.39
N LEU A 117 -4.39 26.35 9.69
CA LEU A 117 -5.18 25.72 8.65
C LEU A 117 -4.29 25.29 7.46
N ARG A 118 -3.36 26.14 7.01
CA ARG A 118 -2.37 25.78 5.99
C ARG A 118 -1.48 24.61 6.42
N LEU A 119 -1.00 24.62 7.66
CA LEU A 119 -0.17 23.53 8.20
C LEU A 119 -0.95 22.21 8.24
N ALA A 120 -2.24 22.25 8.62
CA ALA A 120 -3.11 21.07 8.58
C ALA A 120 -3.32 20.56 7.14
N GLU A 121 -3.57 21.47 6.19
CA GLU A 121 -3.69 21.13 4.76
C GLU A 121 -2.41 20.48 4.23
N GLU A 122 -1.23 21.05 4.51
CA GLU A 122 0.06 20.51 4.12
C GLU A 122 0.32 19.12 4.72
N MET A 123 -0.04 18.92 5.99
CA MET A 123 0.07 17.65 6.70
C MET A 123 -0.79 16.57 6.02
N VAL A 124 -2.08 16.85 5.77
CA VAL A 124 -3.00 15.93 5.10
C VAL A 124 -2.51 15.61 3.68
N ASN A 125 -2.13 16.63 2.91
CA ASN A 125 -1.61 16.45 1.56
C ASN A 125 -0.36 15.57 1.55
N LYS A 126 0.55 15.75 2.52
CA LYS A 126 1.75 14.94 2.66
C LYS A 126 1.42 13.49 3.06
N MET A 127 0.48 13.28 3.98
CA MET A 127 0.02 11.95 4.37
C MET A 127 -0.61 11.21 3.17
N SER A 128 -1.51 11.87 2.45
CA SER A 128 -2.14 11.34 1.23
C SER A 128 -1.12 11.00 0.15
N ALA A 129 -0.16 11.89 -0.12
CA ALA A 129 0.90 11.65 -1.09
C ALA A 129 1.80 10.46 -0.70
N ARG A 130 2.10 10.33 0.59
CA ARG A 130 2.88 9.22 1.13
C ARG A 130 2.14 7.90 1.03
N ALA A 131 0.89 7.85 1.50
CA ALA A 131 0.04 6.66 1.42
C ALA A 131 -0.08 6.16 -0.03
N ARG A 132 -0.32 7.07 -0.98
CA ARG A 132 -0.32 6.76 -2.41
C ARG A 132 0.99 6.12 -2.88
N THR A 133 2.12 6.72 -2.50
CA THR A 133 3.44 6.23 -2.92
C THR A 133 3.72 4.85 -2.34
N GLU A 134 3.34 4.62 -1.08
CA GLU A 134 3.52 3.34 -0.39
C GLU A 134 2.62 2.25 -1.00
N THR A 135 1.34 2.52 -1.24
CA THR A 135 0.40 1.56 -1.85
C THR A 135 0.85 1.16 -3.26
N ILE A 136 1.21 2.12 -4.11
CA ILE A 136 1.70 1.83 -5.48
C ILE A 136 3.06 1.12 -5.42
N GLY A 137 3.96 1.56 -4.54
CA GLY A 137 5.29 0.98 -4.38
C GLY A 137 5.25 -0.49 -3.96
N PHE A 138 4.36 -0.84 -3.04
CA PHE A 138 4.16 -2.23 -2.61
C PHE A 138 3.67 -3.12 -3.76
N ALA A 139 2.66 -2.65 -4.52
CA ALA A 139 2.14 -3.40 -5.66
C ALA A 139 3.17 -3.52 -6.80
N GLN A 140 3.96 -2.48 -7.04
CA GLN A 140 5.04 -2.52 -8.02
C GLN A 140 6.13 -3.53 -7.63
N ALA A 141 6.53 -3.56 -6.36
CA ALA A 141 7.50 -4.54 -5.86
C ALA A 141 7.01 -5.99 -6.07
N ALA A 142 5.71 -6.24 -5.87
CA ALA A 142 5.11 -7.55 -6.14
C ALA A 142 5.15 -7.94 -7.64
N VAL A 143 4.96 -6.97 -8.55
CA VAL A 143 5.11 -7.18 -10.00
C VAL A 143 6.56 -7.52 -10.34
N ASP A 144 7.52 -6.77 -9.80
CA ASP A 144 8.94 -6.99 -10.07
C ASP A 144 9.40 -8.38 -9.58
N GLU A 145 8.97 -8.78 -8.37
CA GLU A 145 9.23 -10.11 -7.83
C GLU A 145 8.62 -11.23 -8.71
N ALA A 146 7.36 -11.06 -9.12
CA ALA A 146 6.69 -12.03 -9.97
C ALA A 146 7.34 -12.12 -11.36
N GLN A 147 7.78 -11.00 -11.92
CA GLN A 147 8.49 -10.95 -13.20
C GLN A 147 9.82 -11.70 -13.12
N ASP A 148 10.58 -11.51 -12.04
CA ASP A 148 11.83 -12.23 -11.82
C ASP A 148 11.61 -13.73 -11.60
N LYS A 149 10.50 -14.11 -10.95
CA LYS A 149 10.10 -15.52 -10.82
C LYS A 149 9.79 -16.15 -12.17
N VAL A 150 9.07 -15.45 -13.07
CA VAL A 150 8.80 -15.91 -14.44
C VAL A 150 10.11 -16.08 -15.24
N LYS A 151 11.05 -15.13 -15.12
CA LYS A 151 12.37 -15.26 -15.77
C LYS A 151 13.12 -16.49 -15.27
N LYS A 152 13.17 -16.70 -13.94
CA LYS A 152 13.86 -17.83 -13.31
C LYS A 152 13.26 -19.18 -13.71
N THR A 153 11.94 -19.34 -13.68
CA THR A 153 11.27 -20.58 -14.08
C THR A 153 11.40 -20.83 -15.59
N GLY A 154 11.32 -19.80 -16.41
CA GLY A 154 11.58 -19.88 -17.86
C GLY A 154 13.00 -20.32 -18.18
N ALA A 155 14.00 -19.78 -17.47
CA ALA A 155 15.39 -20.17 -17.61
C ALA A 155 15.62 -21.62 -17.15
N ALA A 156 15.02 -22.05 -16.03
CA ALA A 156 15.12 -23.42 -15.53
C ALA A 156 14.52 -24.44 -16.50
N LEU A 157 13.35 -24.16 -17.07
CA LEU A 157 12.73 -25.01 -18.08
C LEU A 157 13.60 -25.09 -19.35
N SER A 158 14.18 -23.97 -19.77
CA SER A 158 15.08 -23.93 -20.94
C SER A 158 16.37 -24.71 -20.69
N ALA A 159 16.97 -24.58 -19.50
CA ALA A 159 18.15 -25.34 -19.09
C ALA A 159 17.87 -26.84 -19.00
N PHE A 160 16.68 -27.24 -18.51
CA PHE A 160 16.25 -28.65 -18.51
C PHE A 160 16.15 -29.20 -19.94
N ARG A 161 15.51 -28.45 -20.85
CA ARG A 161 15.41 -28.82 -22.29
C ARG A 161 16.78 -28.99 -22.94
N GLN A 162 17.72 -28.08 -22.65
CA GLN A 162 19.10 -28.14 -23.14
C GLN A 162 19.86 -29.34 -22.56
N LYS A 163 19.78 -29.57 -21.24
CA LYS A 163 20.50 -30.66 -20.54
C LYS A 163 20.01 -32.05 -20.96
N LYS A 164 18.72 -32.19 -21.23
CA LYS A 164 18.13 -33.44 -21.72
C LYS A 164 18.23 -33.61 -23.24
N SER A 165 18.86 -32.67 -23.95
CA SER A 165 19.12 -32.70 -25.39
C SER A 165 17.96 -33.23 -26.23
N LEU A 166 16.82 -32.52 -26.17
CA LEU A 166 16.05 -32.28 -27.38
C LEU A 166 16.87 -31.33 -28.27
N PHE A 167 17.88 -31.86 -28.97
CA PHE A 167 18.30 -31.21 -30.21
C PHE A 167 17.23 -31.58 -31.22
N ASP A 168 16.26 -30.69 -31.37
CA ASP A 168 15.19 -30.71 -32.37
C ASP A 168 14.93 -32.11 -32.96
N PRO A 169 14.23 -33.00 -32.21
CA PRO A 169 14.06 -34.39 -32.60
C PRO A 169 13.41 -34.51 -33.96
N GLU A 170 12.57 -33.54 -34.35
CA GLU A 170 12.03 -33.47 -35.70
C GLU A 170 13.14 -33.33 -36.73
N HIS A 171 14.01 -32.32 -36.65
CA HIS A 171 15.08 -32.13 -37.63
C HIS A 171 16.12 -33.27 -37.61
N GLN A 172 16.47 -33.78 -36.43
CA GLN A 172 17.43 -34.87 -36.31
C GLN A 172 16.83 -36.21 -36.80
N SER A 173 15.56 -36.49 -36.48
CA SER A 173 14.85 -37.68 -36.98
C SER A 173 14.60 -37.59 -38.49
N THR A 174 14.30 -36.41 -39.03
CA THR A 174 14.10 -36.24 -40.49
C THR A 174 15.38 -36.53 -41.26
N ALA A 175 16.53 -36.02 -40.78
CA ALA A 175 17.83 -36.32 -41.37
C ALA A 175 18.20 -37.81 -41.24
N GLN A 176 17.90 -38.42 -40.08
CA GLN A 176 18.17 -39.84 -39.83
C GLN A 176 17.27 -40.76 -40.68
N LEU A 177 15.99 -40.40 -40.85
CA LEU A 177 15.04 -41.10 -41.71
C LEU A 177 15.44 -40.99 -43.18
N ALA A 178 15.92 -39.85 -43.64
CA ALA A 178 16.44 -39.71 -45.01
C ALA A 178 17.66 -40.61 -45.28
N ILE A 179 18.54 -40.80 -44.29
CA ILE A 179 19.64 -41.76 -44.37
C ILE A 179 19.10 -43.19 -44.44
N ILE A 180 18.12 -43.55 -43.61
CA ILE A 180 17.46 -44.87 -43.64
C ILE A 180 16.84 -45.14 -45.01
N THR A 181 16.07 -44.21 -45.56
CA THR A 181 15.46 -44.34 -46.90
C THR A 181 16.52 -44.57 -47.98
N LYS A 182 17.63 -43.83 -47.93
CA LYS A 182 18.73 -44.01 -48.90
C LYS A 182 19.43 -45.38 -48.78
N ILE A 183 19.61 -45.89 -47.56
CA ILE A 183 20.15 -47.24 -47.33
C ILE A 183 19.15 -48.29 -47.84
N GLU A 184 17.85 -48.09 -47.62
CA GLU A 184 16.79 -48.98 -48.11
C GLU A 184 16.77 -49.07 -49.65
N GLU A 185 16.82 -47.94 -50.34
CA GLU A 185 16.95 -47.87 -51.80
C GLU A 185 18.18 -48.63 -52.30
N SER A 186 19.31 -48.48 -51.60
CA SER A 186 20.57 -49.16 -51.92
C SER A 186 20.47 -50.68 -51.71
N ILE A 187 19.77 -51.13 -50.66
CA ILE A 187 19.48 -52.55 -50.39
C ILE A 187 18.62 -53.12 -51.51
N ILE A 188 17.52 -52.43 -51.89
CA ILE A 188 16.61 -52.87 -52.94
C ILE A 188 17.36 -53.02 -54.28
N THR A 189 18.15 -52.02 -54.64
CA THR A 189 18.93 -52.01 -55.89
C THR A 189 19.96 -53.14 -55.90
N THR A 190 20.72 -53.30 -54.81
CA THR A 190 21.75 -54.35 -54.68
C THR A 190 21.12 -55.75 -54.71
N LYS A 191 19.95 -55.92 -54.08
CA LYS A 191 19.21 -57.18 -54.07
C LYS A 191 18.68 -57.52 -55.46
N SER A 192 18.11 -56.55 -56.18
CA SER A 192 17.62 -56.75 -57.55
C SER A 192 18.75 -57.13 -58.52
N GLN A 193 19.91 -56.46 -58.43
CA GLN A 193 21.09 -56.82 -59.22
C GLN A 193 21.59 -58.23 -58.90
N LEU A 194 21.63 -58.59 -57.61
CA LEU A 194 22.01 -59.92 -57.18
C LEU A 194 21.05 -60.98 -57.77
N GLU A 195 19.74 -60.76 -57.68
CA GLU A 195 18.71 -61.66 -58.23
C GLU A 195 18.86 -61.84 -59.76
N GLN A 196 19.10 -60.74 -60.49
CA GLN A 196 19.33 -60.78 -61.93
C GLN A 196 20.56 -61.62 -62.29
N PHE A 197 21.70 -61.40 -61.62
CA PHE A 197 22.90 -62.19 -61.86
C PHE A 197 22.74 -63.65 -61.46
N THR A 198 22.05 -63.95 -60.35
CA THR A 198 21.81 -65.34 -59.94
C THR A 198 20.87 -66.10 -60.88
N THR A 199 19.95 -65.39 -61.55
CA THR A 199 18.96 -66.00 -62.46
C THR A 199 19.54 -66.23 -63.86
N PHE A 200 20.31 -65.27 -64.38
CA PHE A 200 20.79 -65.31 -65.77
C PHE A 200 22.27 -65.72 -65.93
N ALA A 201 23.09 -65.56 -64.88
CA ALA A 201 24.52 -65.86 -64.93
C ALA A 201 25.07 -66.30 -63.56
N PRO A 202 24.67 -67.48 -63.04
CA PRO A 202 25.00 -67.93 -61.68
C PRO A 202 26.50 -68.08 -61.40
N SER A 203 27.34 -68.17 -62.44
CA SER A 203 28.80 -68.23 -62.36
C SER A 203 29.49 -66.85 -62.40
N ASN A 204 28.74 -65.75 -62.35
CA ASN A 204 29.30 -64.41 -62.48
C ASN A 204 30.18 -64.07 -61.25
N PRO A 205 31.45 -63.70 -61.44
CA PRO A 205 32.38 -63.35 -60.35
C PRO A 205 31.94 -62.15 -59.49
N GLN A 206 30.93 -61.38 -59.91
CA GLN A 206 30.38 -60.27 -59.14
C GLN A 206 29.39 -60.70 -58.04
N VAL A 207 28.84 -61.93 -58.10
CA VAL A 207 27.83 -62.43 -57.13
C VAL A 207 28.34 -62.42 -55.68
N PRO A 208 29.55 -62.91 -55.35
CA PRO A 208 30.07 -62.85 -53.98
C PRO A 208 30.28 -61.42 -53.45
N SER A 209 30.63 -60.48 -54.34
CA SER A 209 30.82 -59.07 -53.99
C SER A 209 29.49 -58.41 -53.64
N LEU A 210 28.45 -58.62 -54.46
CA LEU A 210 27.11 -58.09 -54.22
C LEU A 210 26.49 -58.66 -52.93
N LYS A 211 26.73 -59.94 -52.61
CA LYS A 211 26.30 -60.53 -51.33
C LYS A 211 26.93 -59.85 -50.12
N LYS A 212 28.24 -59.56 -50.16
CA LYS A 212 28.94 -58.84 -49.08
C LYS A 212 28.43 -57.40 -48.93
N GLN A 213 28.20 -56.72 -50.05
CA GLN A 213 27.66 -55.37 -50.06
C GLN A 213 26.25 -55.31 -49.47
N LEU A 214 25.38 -56.26 -49.83
CA LEU A 214 24.04 -56.39 -49.25
C LEU A 214 24.09 -56.62 -47.73
N ALA A 215 24.95 -57.52 -47.27
CA ALA A 215 25.11 -57.79 -45.84
C ALA A 215 25.62 -56.56 -45.06
N SER A 216 26.54 -55.78 -45.65
CA SER A 216 27.03 -54.54 -45.05
C SER A 216 25.93 -53.47 -44.97
N LEU A 217 25.13 -53.30 -46.03
CA LEU A 217 24.02 -52.34 -46.04
C LEU A 217 22.93 -52.72 -45.03
N GLN A 218 22.64 -54.02 -44.87
CA GLN A 218 21.69 -54.52 -43.87
C GLN A 218 22.18 -54.31 -42.42
N ALA A 219 23.49 -54.50 -42.17
CA ALA A 219 24.09 -54.21 -40.86
C ALA A 219 24.03 -52.71 -40.53
N GLU A 220 24.33 -51.85 -41.51
CA GLU A 220 24.23 -50.40 -41.36
C GLU A 220 22.78 -49.96 -41.12
N MET A 221 21.80 -50.52 -41.84
CA MET A 221 20.38 -50.27 -41.63
C MET A 221 19.97 -50.54 -40.17
N LYS A 222 20.38 -51.68 -39.62
CA LYS A 222 20.09 -52.05 -38.24
C LYS A 222 20.68 -51.03 -37.24
N LEU A 223 21.94 -50.64 -37.43
CA LEU A 223 22.59 -49.63 -36.60
C LEU A 223 21.88 -48.27 -36.63
N GLN A 224 21.38 -47.86 -37.80
CA GLN A 224 20.65 -46.59 -37.93
C GLN A 224 19.23 -46.67 -37.34
N MET A 225 18.54 -47.81 -37.47
CA MET A 225 17.24 -48.04 -36.81
C MET A 225 17.36 -48.04 -35.28
N ASP A 226 18.40 -48.66 -34.72
CA ASP A 226 18.63 -48.70 -33.27
C ASP A 226 18.86 -47.28 -32.69
N LYS A 227 19.53 -46.39 -33.44
CA LYS A 227 19.72 -44.98 -33.05
C LYS A 227 18.41 -44.19 -33.02
N VAL A 228 17.52 -44.41 -34.00
CA VAL A 228 16.19 -43.76 -34.03
C VAL A 228 15.32 -44.27 -32.87
N ALA A 229 15.34 -45.57 -32.59
CA ALA A 229 14.60 -46.15 -31.46
C ALA A 229 15.07 -45.61 -30.09
N GLY A 230 16.39 -45.41 -29.91
CA GLY A 230 16.96 -44.83 -28.69
C GLY A 230 16.61 -43.35 -28.46
N LEU A 231 16.47 -42.57 -29.54
CA LEU A 231 16.06 -41.16 -29.48
C LEU A 231 14.60 -41.02 -29.01
N SER A 232 13.69 -41.83 -29.57
CA SER A 232 12.25 -41.78 -29.25
C SER A 232 11.92 -42.20 -27.81
N ALA A 233 12.70 -43.11 -27.22
CA ALA A 233 12.53 -43.55 -25.83
C ALA A 233 12.99 -42.48 -24.80
N SER A 234 13.98 -41.65 -25.17
CA SER A 234 14.48 -40.54 -24.33
C SER A 234 13.57 -39.31 -24.31
N LEU A 235 12.62 -39.24 -25.25
CA LEU A 235 11.66 -38.15 -25.44
C LEU A 235 10.30 -38.42 -24.80
N THR A 236 9.90 -39.69 -24.74
CA THR A 236 8.57 -40.14 -24.29
C THR A 236 8.55 -40.64 -22.85
N THR A 237 9.70 -40.70 -22.16
CA THR A 237 9.70 -40.91 -20.71
C THR A 237 9.30 -39.61 -20.03
N GLU A 238 7.99 -39.46 -19.82
CA GLU A 238 7.34 -38.53 -18.92
C GLU A 238 8.18 -38.35 -17.65
N SER A 239 8.98 -37.29 -17.62
CA SER A 239 9.76 -36.97 -16.45
C SER A 239 8.89 -36.08 -15.58
N PRO A 240 8.54 -36.49 -14.35
CA PRO A 240 7.83 -35.63 -13.39
C PRO A 240 8.50 -34.25 -13.22
N GLU A 241 9.80 -34.16 -13.51
CA GLU A 241 10.57 -32.92 -13.48
C GLU A 241 10.19 -31.94 -14.60
N TYR A 242 9.88 -32.41 -15.82
CA TYR A 242 9.43 -31.55 -16.92
C TYR A 242 8.05 -30.97 -16.62
N GLU A 243 7.13 -31.80 -16.15
CA GLU A 243 5.78 -31.37 -15.79
C GLU A 243 5.82 -30.38 -14.62
N ARG A 244 6.63 -30.65 -13.58
CA ARG A 244 6.87 -29.71 -12.50
C ARG A 244 7.39 -28.35 -13.00
N LEU A 245 8.42 -28.32 -13.84
CA LEU A 245 8.99 -27.07 -14.36
C LEU A 245 8.01 -26.30 -15.26
N THR A 246 7.18 -27.01 -16.02
CA THR A 246 6.15 -26.42 -16.88
C THR A 246 5.05 -25.79 -16.03
N LEU A 247 4.54 -26.52 -15.03
CA LEU A 247 3.56 -26.01 -14.07
C LEU A 247 4.11 -24.82 -13.26
N GLU A 248 5.37 -24.87 -12.83
CA GLU A 248 6.02 -23.75 -12.12
C GLU A 248 6.08 -22.48 -12.98
N LYS A 249 6.39 -22.62 -14.28
CA LYS A 249 6.36 -21.49 -15.23
C LYS A 249 4.94 -20.95 -15.40
N GLU A 250 3.95 -21.82 -15.58
CA GLU A 250 2.55 -21.40 -15.72
C GLU A 250 2.03 -20.70 -14.47
N PHE A 251 2.33 -21.24 -13.29
CA PHE A 251 1.98 -20.64 -12.01
C PHE A 251 2.63 -19.27 -11.83
N ALA A 252 3.93 -19.14 -12.16
CA ALA A 252 4.62 -17.86 -12.11
C ALA A 252 3.99 -16.83 -13.07
N ALA A 253 3.55 -17.25 -14.26
CA ALA A 253 2.87 -16.37 -15.22
C ALA A 253 1.50 -15.90 -14.69
N LYS A 254 0.70 -16.80 -14.09
CA LYS A 254 -0.57 -16.43 -13.44
C LYS A 254 -0.35 -15.51 -12.25
N GLN A 255 0.70 -15.74 -11.46
CA GLN A 255 1.08 -14.87 -10.34
C GLN A 255 1.44 -13.47 -10.84
N LEU A 256 2.22 -13.36 -11.93
CA LEU A 256 2.53 -12.06 -12.56
C LEU A 256 1.27 -11.36 -13.05
N GLN A 257 0.35 -12.08 -13.69
CA GLN A 257 -0.93 -11.51 -14.13
C GLN A 257 -1.74 -10.96 -12.95
N GLY A 258 -1.80 -11.69 -11.83
CA GLY A 258 -2.45 -11.24 -10.60
C GLY A 258 -1.77 -10.01 -9.99
N ALA A 259 -0.43 -9.98 -9.96
CA ALA A 259 0.33 -8.84 -9.45
C ALA A 259 0.10 -7.58 -10.30
N VAL A 260 0.07 -7.70 -11.63
CA VAL A 260 -0.22 -6.58 -12.54
C VAL A 260 -1.65 -6.07 -12.34
N ALA A 261 -2.62 -6.96 -12.17
CA ALA A 261 -3.99 -6.56 -11.86
C ALA A 261 -4.08 -5.80 -10.52
N SER A 262 -3.39 -6.28 -9.49
CA SER A 262 -3.31 -5.61 -8.19
C SER A 262 -2.62 -4.24 -8.27
N LEU A 263 -1.58 -4.09 -9.09
CA LEU A 263 -0.96 -2.78 -9.35
C LEU A 263 -1.93 -1.80 -10.01
N GLU A 264 -2.75 -2.26 -10.95
CA GLU A 264 -3.75 -1.41 -11.59
C GLU A 264 -4.86 -1.01 -10.60
N GLU A 265 -5.31 -1.96 -9.77
CA GLU A 265 -6.25 -1.67 -8.68
C GLU A 265 -5.67 -0.66 -7.69
N ALA A 266 -4.42 -0.82 -7.27
CA ALA A 266 -3.71 0.12 -6.40
C ALA A 266 -3.61 1.52 -7.02
N ARG A 267 -3.41 1.62 -8.34
CA ARG A 267 -3.41 2.91 -9.05
C ARG A 267 -4.78 3.57 -9.08
N ILE A 268 -5.83 2.78 -9.33
CA ILE A 268 -7.22 3.26 -9.32
C ILE A 268 -7.61 3.72 -7.91
N GLU A 269 -7.27 2.96 -6.88
CA GLU A 269 -7.53 3.30 -5.48
C GLU A 269 -6.77 4.55 -5.07
N ALA A 270 -5.49 4.65 -5.41
CA ALA A 270 -4.68 5.84 -5.16
C ALA A 270 -5.20 7.10 -5.88
N ALA A 271 -5.81 6.94 -7.06
CA ALA A 271 -6.46 8.03 -7.78
C ALA A 271 -7.80 8.43 -7.12
N ARG A 272 -8.57 7.46 -6.60
CA ARG A 272 -9.83 7.73 -5.88
C ARG A 272 -9.62 8.38 -4.52
N LYS A 273 -8.58 7.97 -3.78
CA LYS A 273 -8.25 8.46 -2.44
C LYS A 273 -7.45 9.76 -2.43
N GLN A 274 -7.47 10.55 -3.51
CA GLN A 274 -6.95 11.92 -3.47
C GLN A 274 -7.88 12.80 -2.63
N LEU A 275 -7.78 12.64 -1.31
CA LEU A 275 -8.40 13.52 -0.32
C LEU A 275 -7.60 14.82 -0.32
N TYR A 276 -8.21 15.87 -0.88
CA TYR A 276 -7.80 17.23 -0.63
C TYR A 276 -8.58 17.70 0.59
N LEU A 277 -7.89 18.27 1.58
CA LEU A 277 -8.57 19.04 2.62
C LEU A 277 -9.13 20.29 1.95
N GLU A 278 -10.36 20.22 1.45
CA GLU A 278 -11.00 21.35 0.78
C GLU A 278 -11.54 22.30 1.84
N ARG A 279 -10.97 23.51 1.89
CA ARG A 279 -11.39 24.55 2.82
C ARG A 279 -12.78 25.06 2.44
N ILE A 280 -13.79 24.68 3.23
CA ILE A 280 -15.18 25.13 3.02
C ILE A 280 -15.34 26.62 3.36
N VAL A 281 -14.61 27.11 4.36
CA VAL A 281 -14.69 28.51 4.83
C VAL A 281 -13.30 29.05 5.14
N GLU A 282 -12.99 30.24 4.64
CA GLU A 282 -11.74 30.93 4.96
C GLU A 282 -11.83 31.60 6.34
N PRO A 283 -10.73 31.68 7.11
CA PRO A 283 -10.72 32.47 8.33
C PRO A 283 -11.05 33.92 8.01
N ILE A 284 -11.80 34.59 8.89
CA ILE A 284 -12.12 36.01 8.79
C ILE A 284 -11.58 36.74 10.02
N THR A 285 -11.14 37.98 9.82
CA THR A 285 -10.77 38.86 10.94
C THR A 285 -12.02 39.21 11.76
N PRO A 286 -12.02 39.01 13.09
CA PRO A 286 -13.18 39.35 13.91
C PRO A 286 -13.47 40.86 13.94
N ASP A 287 -14.72 41.25 13.62
CA ASP A 287 -15.15 42.66 13.67
C ASP A 287 -15.36 43.17 15.11
N MET A 288 -15.57 42.27 16.08
CA MET A 288 -15.70 42.60 17.50
C MET A 288 -15.04 41.54 18.38
N ALA A 289 -14.61 41.95 19.58
CA ALA A 289 -14.10 41.03 20.60
C ALA A 289 -15.21 40.09 21.08
N MET A 290 -15.10 38.80 20.75
CA MET A 290 -16.07 37.76 21.11
C MET A 290 -15.99 37.38 22.60
N GLU A 291 -14.81 37.55 23.22
CA GLU A 291 -14.58 37.24 24.63
C GLU A 291 -13.75 38.33 25.34
N PRO A 292 -13.92 38.51 26.67
CA PRO A 292 -14.94 37.91 27.53
C PRO A 292 -16.31 38.59 27.37
N ARG A 293 -17.41 37.84 27.60
CA ARG A 293 -18.78 38.40 27.67
C ARG A 293 -18.91 39.31 28.89
N ARG A 294 -18.45 40.56 28.77
CA ARG A 294 -18.28 41.54 29.87
C ARG A 294 -19.51 41.67 30.76
N SER A 295 -20.71 41.71 30.17
CA SER A 295 -21.98 41.82 30.91
C SER A 295 -22.23 40.64 31.86
N ARG A 296 -21.98 39.41 31.41
CA ARG A 296 -22.17 38.21 32.24
C ARG A 296 -21.19 38.18 33.40
N ASN A 297 -19.93 38.55 33.15
CA ASN A 297 -18.91 38.55 34.19
C ASN A 297 -19.17 39.63 35.24
N ILE A 298 -19.59 40.85 34.83
CA ILE A 298 -19.97 41.92 35.77
C ILE A 298 -21.10 41.46 36.69
N ILE A 299 -22.15 40.85 36.15
CA ILE A 299 -23.28 40.34 36.95
C ILE A 299 -22.84 39.21 37.88
N ALA A 300 -22.03 38.26 37.40
CA ALA A 300 -21.53 37.15 38.21
C ALA A 300 -20.66 37.63 39.37
N THR A 301 -19.74 38.57 39.13
CA THR A 301 -18.90 39.17 40.16
C THR A 301 -19.72 39.98 41.16
N LEU A 302 -20.75 40.72 40.71
CA LEU A 302 -21.68 41.43 41.59
C LEU A 302 -22.43 40.47 42.52
N LEU A 303 -23.00 39.39 41.97
CA LEU A 303 -23.74 38.39 42.75
C LEU A 303 -22.83 37.67 43.75
N LEU A 304 -21.64 37.24 43.33
CA LEU A 304 -20.66 36.64 44.24
C LEU A 304 -20.21 37.63 45.33
N GLY A 305 -20.03 38.90 44.97
CA GLY A 305 -19.71 39.96 45.92
C GLY A 305 -20.81 40.15 46.97
N LEU A 306 -22.08 40.13 46.57
CA LEU A 306 -23.22 40.22 47.49
C LEU A 306 -23.31 39.00 48.42
N VAL A 307 -23.06 37.79 47.90
CA VAL A 307 -23.02 36.57 48.73
C VAL A 307 -21.88 36.65 49.74
N ALA A 308 -20.67 37.01 49.29
CA ALA A 308 -19.52 37.15 50.18
C ALA A 308 -19.77 38.23 51.26
N TRP A 309 -20.36 39.36 50.88
CA TRP A 309 -20.75 40.41 51.82
C TRP A 309 -21.79 39.91 52.83
N GLY A 310 -22.81 39.15 52.38
CA GLY A 310 -23.79 38.52 53.25
C GLY A 310 -23.14 37.60 54.28
N VAL A 311 -22.28 36.68 53.84
CA VAL A 311 -21.56 35.76 54.75
C VAL A 311 -20.68 36.53 55.73
N LEU A 312 -19.94 37.54 55.27
CA LEU A 312 -19.06 38.34 56.13
C LEU A 312 -19.86 39.15 57.16
N SER A 313 -21.00 39.71 56.76
CA SER A 313 -21.90 40.43 57.67
C SER A 313 -22.49 39.51 58.74
N MET A 314 -22.86 38.28 58.39
CA MET A 314 -23.32 37.26 59.34
C MET A 314 -22.22 36.84 60.30
N LEU A 315 -21.00 36.63 59.82
CA LEU A 315 -19.85 36.28 60.66
C LEU A 315 -19.53 37.41 61.65
N LEU A 316 -19.53 38.67 61.19
CA LEU A 316 -19.30 39.83 62.04
C LEU A 316 -20.43 40.00 63.08
N ALA A 317 -21.68 39.79 62.69
CA ALA A 317 -22.82 39.82 63.62
C ALA A 317 -22.69 38.71 64.68
N SER A 318 -22.35 37.48 64.26
CA SER A 318 -22.17 36.35 65.17
C SER A 318 -21.03 36.57 66.17
N VAL A 319 -19.90 37.15 65.74
CA VAL A 319 -18.79 37.51 66.65
C VAL A 319 -19.21 38.61 67.63
N ARG A 320 -19.98 39.60 67.17
CA ARG A 320 -20.45 40.70 68.02
C ARG A 320 -21.43 40.22 69.10
N GLU A 321 -22.28 39.26 68.78
CA GLU A 321 -23.26 38.69 69.72
C GLU A 321 -22.64 37.72 70.74
N HIS A 322 -21.41 37.25 70.51
CA HIS A 322 -20.63 36.48 71.51
C HIS A 322 -19.77 37.37 72.42
N GLN A 323 -19.78 38.70 72.24
CA GLN A 323 -19.02 39.66 73.07
C GLN A 323 -19.87 40.41 74.10
N ASP A 324 -21.21 40.31 74.03
CA ASP A 324 -22.15 40.78 75.06
C ASP A 324 -22.56 39.63 76.00
#